data_AF-E1L069-F1
#
_entry.id   AF-E1L069-F1
#
_cell.length_a   1.000
_cell.length_b   1.000
_cell.length_c   1.000
_cell.angle_alpha   90.00
_cell.angle_beta   90.00
_cell.angle_gamma   90.00
#
_symmetry.space_group_name_H-M   'P 1'
#
loop_
_entity.id
_entity.type
_entity.pdbx_description
1 polymer ?
#
loop_
_entity_poly.entity_id
_entity_poly.type
_entity_poly.pdbx_seq_one_letter_code
_entity_poly.pdbx_strand_id
1 'polypeptide(L)'
;MNKTKNKSLWTLIIGVVCLVVGFILKDFEFGFLGNLKPIGFVTIYICPILGIIGIVLALIEKSVARALLNFLLLLSFPLLMIVGNLLIK
;
A
#
# COMPACT_ATOMS: atom_id res chain seq x y z
N MET A 1 8.07 16.75 21.23
CA MET A 1 7.73 15.76 20.19
C MET A 1 8.46 16.13 18.91
N ASN A 2 9.53 15.40 18.55
CA ASN A 2 10.42 15.79 17.44
C ASN A 2 9.72 15.60 16.07
N LYS A 3 9.43 16.70 15.38
CA LYS A 3 8.60 16.77 14.16
C LYS A 3 9.14 15.98 12.95
N THR A 4 10.39 15.53 12.98
CA THR A 4 11.04 14.82 11.86
C THR A 4 10.94 13.30 11.92
N LYS A 5 10.41 12.72 13.01
CA LYS A 5 10.38 11.28 13.25
C LYS A 5 9.17 10.54 12.68
N ASN A 6 8.37 11.09 11.76
CA ASN A 6 7.11 10.46 11.33
C ASN A 6 7.00 10.27 9.80
N LYS A 7 8.11 10.31 9.06
CA LYS A 7 8.08 10.20 7.60
C LYS A 7 7.59 8.81 7.16
N SER A 8 8.05 7.76 7.84
CA SER A 8 7.59 6.39 7.56
C SER A 8 6.10 6.17 7.86
N LEU A 9 5.53 6.96 8.76
CA LEU A 9 4.09 6.95 9.05
C LEU A 9 3.32 7.68 7.94
N TRP A 10 3.83 8.80 7.44
CA TRP A 10 3.21 9.51 6.32
C TRP A 10 3.21 8.69 5.04
N THR A 11 4.31 7.99 4.72
CA THR A 11 4.34 7.08 3.56
C THR A 11 3.32 5.96 3.68
N LEU A 12 3.18 5.40 4.89
CA LEU A 12 2.16 4.38 5.18
C LEU A 12 0.75 4.94 4.96
N ILE A 13 0.44 6.10 5.52
CA ILE A 13 -0.88 6.75 5.38
C ILE A 13 -1.20 7.01 3.91
N ILE A 14 -0.26 7.57 3.14
CA ILE A 14 -0.45 7.83 1.70
C ILE A 14 -0.72 6.52 0.96
N GLY A 15 0.05 5.46 1.25
CA GLY A 15 -0.15 4.16 0.62
C GLY A 15 -1.50 3.54 0.94
N VAL A 16 -1.96 3.64 2.20
CA VAL A 16 -3.30 3.18 2.61
C VAL A 16 -4.40 3.99 1.94
N VAL A 17 -4.25 5.32 1.84
CA VAL A 17 -5.21 6.18 1.14
C VAL A 17 -5.30 5.79 -0.33
N CYS A 18 -4.17 5.59 -1.01
CA CYS A 18 -4.15 5.10 -2.38
C CYS A 18 -4.87 3.75 -2.51
N LEU A 19 -4.63 2.82 -1.58
CA LEU A 19 -5.25 1.49 -1.57
C LEU A 19 -6.78 1.58 -1.40
N VAL A 20 -7.26 2.41 -0.49
CA VAL A 20 -8.70 2.66 -0.29
C VAL A 20 -9.32 3.27 -1.54
N VAL A 21 -8.67 4.28 -2.14
CA VAL A 21 -9.15 4.90 -3.39
C VAL A 21 -9.19 3.88 -4.52
N GLY A 22 -8.14 3.07 -4.69
CA GLY A 22 -8.09 1.99 -5.67
C GLY A 22 -9.20 0.95 -5.47
N PHE A 23 -9.54 0.65 -4.21
CA PHE A 23 -10.64 -0.24 -3.87
C PHE A 23 -12.02 0.36 -4.19
N ILE A 24 -12.25 1.63 -3.87
CA ILE A 24 -13.51 2.33 -4.19
C ILE A 24 -13.69 2.39 -5.71
N LEU A 25 -12.61 2.63 -6.45
CA LEU A 25 -12.61 2.72 -7.91
C LEU A 25 -12.47 1.36 -8.60
N LYS A 26 -12.60 0.22 -7.90
CA LYS A 26 -12.32 -1.11 -8.48
C LYS A 26 -13.11 -1.44 -9.75
N ASP A 27 -14.29 -0.84 -9.91
CA ASP A 27 -15.21 -1.05 -11.03
C ASP A 27 -15.06 0.03 -12.13
N PHE A 28 -14.18 1.00 -11.91
CA PHE A 28 -13.91 2.07 -12.88
C PHE A 28 -12.84 1.63 -13.87
N GLU A 29 -13.13 1.76 -15.16
CA GLU A 29 -12.20 1.43 -16.23
C GLU A 29 -11.46 2.68 -16.67
N PHE A 30 -10.16 2.73 -16.40
CA PHE A 30 -9.31 3.76 -16.98
C PHE A 30 -8.79 3.28 -18.32
N GLY A 31 -9.18 3.94 -19.42
CA GLY A 31 -8.78 3.55 -20.78
C GLY A 31 -7.26 3.49 -21.00
N PHE A 32 -6.45 4.21 -20.20
CA PHE A 32 -4.99 4.13 -20.26
C PHE A 32 -4.38 2.91 -19.54
N LEU A 33 -5.13 2.27 -18.63
CA LEU A 33 -4.71 1.06 -17.91
C LEU A 33 -5.09 -0.24 -18.65
N GLY A 34 -5.80 -0.14 -19.78
CA GLY A 34 -6.35 -1.29 -20.49
C GLY A 34 -7.24 -2.11 -19.56
N ASN A 35 -6.95 -3.41 -19.42
CA ASN A 35 -7.72 -4.33 -18.56
C ASN A 35 -7.28 -4.31 -17.09
N LEU A 36 -6.30 -3.48 -16.71
CA LEU A 36 -5.80 -3.44 -15.33
C LEU A 36 -6.76 -2.64 -14.45
N LYS A 37 -7.44 -3.34 -13.53
CA LYS A 37 -8.32 -2.70 -12.55
C LYS A 37 -7.54 -1.73 -11.66
N PRO A 38 -8.16 -0.62 -11.20
CA PRO A 38 -7.48 0.39 -10.38
C PRO A 38 -6.88 -0.18 -9.09
N ILE A 39 -7.59 -1.11 -8.44
CA ILE A 39 -7.08 -1.80 -7.27
C ILE A 39 -5.83 -2.64 -7.57
N GLY A 40 -5.78 -3.28 -8.75
CA GLY A 40 -4.62 -4.03 -9.22
C GLY A 40 -3.43 -3.10 -9.47
N PHE A 41 -3.65 -1.97 -10.14
CA PHE A 41 -2.61 -0.97 -10.37
C PHE A 41 -2.00 -0.45 -9.06
N VAL A 42 -2.85 -0.07 -8.11
CA VAL A 42 -2.38 0.46 -6.81
C VAL A 42 -1.60 -0.60 -6.04
N THR A 43 -2.09 -1.84 -5.97
CA THR A 43 -1.47 -2.89 -5.14
C THR A 43 -0.24 -3.53 -5.77
N ILE A 44 -0.13 -3.54 -7.10
CA ILE A 44 1.03 -4.09 -7.83
C ILE A 44 2.16 -3.05 -7.96
N TYR A 45 1.84 -1.75 -8.07
CA TYR A 45 2.83 -0.71 -8.32
C TYR A 45 2.96 0.29 -7.16
N ILE A 46 1.88 0.99 -6.83
CA ILE A 46 1.94 2.12 -5.89
C ILE A 46 2.28 1.68 -4.46
N CYS A 47 1.57 0.67 -3.94
CA CYS A 47 1.77 0.17 -2.58
C CYS A 47 3.18 -0.44 -2.37
N PRO A 48 3.74 -1.25 -3.29
CA PRO A 48 5.13 -1.71 -3.18
C PRO A 48 6.14 -0.57 -3.16
N ILE A 49 6.02 0.42 -4.04
CA ILE A 49 6.94 1.57 -4.08
C ILE A 49 6.90 2.34 -2.75
N LEU A 50 5.69 2.69 -2.28
CA LEU A 50 5.53 3.40 -1.02
C LEU A 50 5.93 2.56 0.20
N GLY A 51 5.66 1.26 0.16
CA GLY A 51 6.08 0.30 1.19
C GLY A 51 7.60 0.22 1.31
N ILE A 52 8.34 0.10 0.21
CA ILE A 52 9.82 0.09 0.23
C ILE A 52 10.35 1.41 0.81
N ILE A 53 9.87 2.55 0.33
CA ILE A 53 10.29 3.87 0.83
C ILE A 53 10.00 3.98 2.33
N GLY A 54 8.82 3.55 2.75
CA GLY A 54 8.40 3.57 4.15
C GLY A 54 9.21 2.65 5.05
N ILE A 55 9.59 1.46 4.58
CA ILE A 55 10.49 0.54 5.29
C ILE A 55 11.86 1.21 5.50
N VAL A 56 12.46 1.76 4.45
CA VAL A 56 13.76 2.45 4.54
C VAL A 56 13.70 3.59 5.56
N LEU A 57 12.66 4.42 5.51
CA LEU A 57 12.44 5.50 6.47
C LEU A 57 12.22 4.96 7.90
N ALA A 58 11.50 3.87 8.06
CA ALA A 58 11.23 3.27 9.38
C ALA A 58 12.50 2.69 10.02
N LEU A 59 13.41 2.13 9.22
CA LEU A 59 14.72 1.67 9.68
C LEU A 59 15.58 2.84 10.17
N ILE A 60 15.58 3.97 9.43
CA ILE A 60 16.26 5.22 9.86
C ILE A 60 15.64 5.77 11.15
N GLU A 61 14.32 5.71 11.28
CA GLU A 61 13.58 6.13 12.48
C GLU A 61 13.71 5.14 13.66
N LYS A 62 14.36 3.99 13.45
CA LYS A 62 14.50 2.88 14.41
C LYS A 62 13.16 2.34 14.92
N SER A 63 12.14 2.33 14.07
CA SER A 63 10.80 1.88 14.41
C SER A 63 10.45 0.56 13.72
N VAL A 64 10.65 -0.55 14.42
CA VAL A 64 10.32 -1.91 13.91
C VAL A 64 8.84 -2.02 13.57
N ALA A 65 7.95 -1.47 14.40
CA ALA A 65 6.51 -1.47 14.16
C ALA A 65 6.15 -0.82 12.81
N ARG A 66 6.76 0.33 12.49
CA ARG A 66 6.49 1.03 11.21
C ARG A 66 7.12 0.33 10.03
N ALA A 67 8.28 -0.31 10.21
CA ALA A 67 8.87 -1.13 9.16
C ALA A 67 7.94 -2.31 8.82
N LEU A 68 7.38 -2.97 9.83
CA LEU A 68 6.43 -4.07 9.65
C LEU A 68 5.14 -3.62 8.96
N LEU A 69 4.57 -2.47 9.35
CA LEU A 69 3.37 -1.92 8.70
C LEU A 69 3.62 -1.56 7.23
N ASN A 70 4.76 -0.95 6.90
CA ASN A 70 5.11 -0.65 5.51
C ASN A 70 5.44 -1.93 4.71
N PHE A 71 5.94 -2.97 5.37
CA PHE A 71 6.10 -4.30 4.76
C PHE A 71 4.75 -4.97 4.45
N LEU A 72 3.77 -4.85 5.34
CA LEU A 72 2.39 -5.29 5.05
C LEU A 72 1.77 -4.51 3.88
N LEU A 73 2.04 -3.20 3.79
CA LEU A 73 1.62 -2.39 2.65
C LEU A 73 2.24 -2.88 1.33
N LEU A 74 3.54 -3.22 1.35
CA LEU A 74 4.24 -3.82 0.21
C LEU A 74 3.59 -5.15 -0.21
N LEU A 75 3.18 -5.97 0.76
CA LEU A 75 2.48 -7.24 0.52
C LEU A 75 0.97 -7.08 0.29
N SER A 76 0.47 -5.87 0.09
CA SER A 76 -0.97 -5.63 -0.10
C SER A 76 -1.59 -6.46 -1.23
N PHE A 77 -0.89 -6.64 -2.35
CA PHE A 77 -1.39 -7.46 -3.48
C PHE A 77 -1.62 -8.93 -3.09
N PRO A 78 -0.61 -9.71 -2.63
CA PRO A 78 -0.84 -11.10 -2.25
C PRO A 78 -1.82 -11.22 -1.07
N LEU A 79 -1.83 -10.26 -0.13
CA LEU A 79 -2.78 -10.25 0.98
C LEU A 79 -4.23 -10.11 0.48
N LEU A 80 -4.50 -9.16 -0.41
CA LEU A 80 -5.84 -8.97 -0.99
C LEU A 80 -6.27 -10.15 -1.85
N MET A 81 -5.34 -10.80 -2.55
CA MET A 81 -5.63 -12.01 -3.31
C MET A 81 -6.05 -13.17 -2.40
N ILE A 82 -5.34 -13.37 -1.29
CA ILE A 82 -5.69 -14.38 -0.28
C ILE A 82 -7.06 -14.07 0.34
N VAL A 83 -7.29 -12.82 0.74
CA VAL A 83 -8.58 -12.38 1.32
C VAL A 83 -9.72 -12.56 0.33
N GLY A 84 -9.53 -12.16 -0.93
CA GLY A 84 -10.52 -12.35 -1.99
C GLY A 84 -10.85 -13.82 -2.21
N ASN A 85 -9.84 -14.69 -2.26
CA ASN A 85 -10.04 -16.13 -2.42
C ASN A 85 -10.74 -16.78 -1.22
N LEU A 86 -10.52 -16.27 0.00
CA LEU A 86 -11.19 -16.77 1.20
C LEU A 86 -12.66 -16.30 1.30
N LEU A 87 -12.95 -15.08 0.85
CA LEU A 87 -14.29 -14.47 0.93
C LEU A 87 -15.22 -14.86 -0.22
N ILE A 88 -14.68 -15.17 -1.40
CA ILE A 88 -15.44 -15.50 -2.62
C ILE A 88 -15.65 -17.03 -2.72
N LYS A 89 -15.29 -17.79 -1.69
CA LYS A 89 -15.60 -19.21 -1.58
C LYS A 89 -17.04 -19.44 -1.15
#